data_AF-A0A352NQQ0-F1
#
_entry.id   AF-A0A352NQQ0-F1
#
_cell.length_a   1.000
_cell.length_b   1.000
_cell.length_c   1.000
_cell.angle_alpha   90.00
_cell.angle_beta   90.00
_cell.angle_gamma   90.00
#
_symmetry.space_group_name_H-M   'P 1'
#
loop_
_entity.id
_entity.type
_entity.pdbx_description
1 polymer ?
#
loop_
_entity_poly.entity_id
_entity_poly.type
_entity_poly.pdbx_seq_one_letter_code
_entity_poly.pdbx_strand_id
1 'polypeptide(L)'
;MKSKIAEAINLSKYSPVAIVFTDEKPEGALQFKEGVWGCVVAMLKAAAKGRTAVFDRKTCGCIGGGAGLCFGNTYVGFPGGIEYFLSVGNKEFCDSEIGKNIVKNMPALSHGEAYKKSPEFAKSFADALPYYDIPNEYVVFKPLEKILPGEKPEVVVFLAAPDQISALVVLANYGRHGGDNVIVPWGAGCHSVCLIPFNEGNSDNPRGVIGLTDISARKQVEKDILSFSVPYKMFLEMESNVEESFLTREEWLKIKERNK
;
A
#
# COMPACT_ATOMS: atom_id res chain seq x y z
N MET A 1 -5.91 -15.69 11.00
CA MET A 1 -6.71 -16.57 10.10
C MET A 1 -5.83 -17.10 8.97
N LYS A 2 -6.05 -18.33 8.46
CA LYS A 2 -5.38 -18.81 7.23
C LYS A 2 -6.21 -18.39 6.00
N SER A 3 -5.56 -17.94 4.93
CA SER A 3 -6.23 -17.53 3.70
C SER A 3 -6.31 -18.68 2.70
N LYS A 4 -7.53 -19.02 2.28
CA LYS A 4 -7.79 -19.99 1.20
C LYS A 4 -7.23 -19.47 -0.13
N ILE A 5 -7.31 -18.16 -0.36
CA ILE A 5 -6.76 -17.52 -1.57
C ILE A 5 -5.26 -17.76 -1.65
N ALA A 6 -4.51 -17.47 -0.59
CA ALA A 6 -3.04 -17.64 -0.57
C ALA A 6 -2.62 -19.07 -0.89
N GLU A 7 -3.31 -20.07 -0.34
CA GLU A 7 -3.07 -21.48 -0.64
C GLU A 7 -3.44 -21.84 -2.09
N ALA A 8 -4.60 -21.38 -2.55
CA ALA A 8 -5.09 -21.64 -3.89
C ALA A 8 -4.17 -21.06 -4.98
N ILE A 9 -3.57 -19.88 -4.74
CA ILE A 9 -2.66 -19.22 -5.68
C ILE A 9 -1.18 -19.62 -5.54
N ASN A 10 -0.86 -20.53 -4.60
CA ASN A 10 0.52 -20.90 -4.22
C ASN A 10 1.38 -19.70 -3.79
N LEU A 11 0.87 -18.87 -2.89
CA LEU A 11 1.61 -17.73 -2.33
C LEU A 11 2.62 -18.20 -1.27
N SER A 12 3.70 -18.84 -1.72
CA SER A 12 4.69 -19.48 -0.84
C SER A 12 5.74 -18.52 -0.27
N LYS A 13 6.05 -17.43 -0.99
CA LYS A 13 7.14 -16.50 -0.63
C LYS A 13 6.77 -15.52 0.49
N TYR A 14 5.50 -15.16 0.58
CA TYR A 14 4.99 -14.11 1.46
C TYR A 14 3.66 -14.50 2.07
N SER A 15 3.48 -14.21 3.36
CA SER A 15 2.16 -14.23 3.99
C SER A 15 1.36 -13.01 3.50
N PRO A 16 0.03 -13.15 3.27
CA PRO A 16 -0.84 -11.98 3.15
C PRO A 16 -0.71 -11.11 4.40
N VAL A 17 -0.72 -9.79 4.24
CA VAL A 17 -0.57 -8.84 5.34
C VAL A 17 -1.91 -8.20 5.63
N ALA A 18 -2.37 -8.30 6.87
CA ALA A 18 -3.49 -7.54 7.38
C ALA A 18 -3.02 -6.15 7.87
N ILE A 19 -3.78 -5.13 7.49
CA ILE A 19 -3.65 -3.76 8.00
C ILE A 19 -4.77 -3.53 9.00
N VAL A 20 -4.42 -3.15 10.23
CA VAL A 20 -5.35 -2.93 11.34
C VAL A 20 -5.15 -1.53 11.89
N PHE A 21 -6.23 -0.80 12.15
CA PHE A 21 -6.22 0.44 12.90
C PHE A 21 -6.60 0.16 14.35
N THR A 22 -5.82 0.65 15.29
CA THR A 22 -5.98 0.31 16.72
C THR A 22 -5.36 1.36 17.63
N ASP A 23 -5.84 1.44 18.86
CA ASP A 23 -5.23 2.24 19.93
C ASP A 23 -4.23 1.43 20.77
N GLU A 24 -4.10 0.13 20.49
CA GLU A 24 -3.20 -0.77 21.20
C GLU A 24 -1.95 -1.07 20.36
N LYS A 25 -0.79 -0.70 20.89
CA LYS A 25 0.49 -1.02 20.26
C LYS A 25 0.85 -2.50 20.47
N PRO A 26 1.06 -3.29 19.39
CA PRO A 26 1.45 -4.68 19.54
C PRO A 26 2.84 -4.83 20.16
N GLU A 27 2.99 -5.77 21.08
CA GLU A 27 4.28 -6.08 21.70
C GLU A 27 5.30 -6.58 20.65
N GLY A 28 6.54 -6.09 20.76
CA GLY A 28 7.63 -6.50 19.87
C GLY A 28 7.50 -6.05 18.41
N ALA A 29 6.54 -5.16 18.10
CA ALA A 29 6.37 -4.62 16.76
C ALA A 29 7.59 -3.79 16.31
N LEU A 30 7.97 -3.95 15.04
CA LEU A 30 8.93 -3.08 14.39
C LEU A 30 8.32 -1.67 14.25
N GLN A 31 9.05 -0.66 14.70
CA GLN A 31 8.65 0.73 14.57
C GLN A 31 9.85 1.55 14.09
N PHE A 32 9.60 2.56 13.25
CA PHE A 32 10.63 3.53 12.93
C PHE A 32 11.00 4.35 14.18
N LYS A 33 12.20 4.92 14.17
CA LYS A 33 12.57 5.94 15.16
C LYS A 33 12.02 7.28 14.70
N GLU A 34 11.54 8.08 15.65
CA GLU A 34 11.09 9.45 15.37
C GLU A 34 12.20 10.25 14.68
N GLY A 35 11.83 11.01 13.65
CA GLY A 35 12.77 11.81 12.84
C GLY A 35 13.68 11.00 11.90
N VAL A 36 13.61 9.67 11.88
CA VAL A 36 14.40 8.82 10.98
C VAL A 36 13.57 8.39 9.77
N TRP A 37 14.14 8.59 8.59
CA TRP A 37 13.49 8.21 7.34
C TRP A 37 13.26 6.69 7.26
N GLY A 38 12.08 6.30 6.80
CA GLY A 38 11.70 4.91 6.58
C GLY A 38 10.64 4.76 5.50
N CYS A 39 10.59 3.59 4.86
CA CYS A 39 9.60 3.30 3.83
C CYS A 39 8.54 2.31 4.34
N VAL A 40 7.26 2.70 4.26
CA VAL A 40 6.11 1.86 4.60
C VAL A 40 6.12 0.55 3.79
N VAL A 41 6.54 0.58 2.52
CA VAL A 41 6.63 -0.63 1.67
C VAL A 41 7.71 -1.60 2.18
N ALA A 42 8.81 -1.10 2.76
CA ALA A 42 9.81 -1.97 3.38
C ALA A 42 9.24 -2.67 4.62
N MET A 43 8.45 -1.96 5.43
CA MET A 43 7.73 -2.54 6.57
C MET A 43 6.63 -3.50 6.15
N LEU A 44 5.91 -3.23 5.06
CA LEU A 44 4.99 -4.19 4.43
C LEU A 44 5.69 -5.49 4.05
N LYS A 45 6.86 -5.40 3.39
CA LYS A 45 7.67 -6.58 3.05
C LYS A 45 8.14 -7.33 4.30
N ALA A 46 8.54 -6.61 5.35
CA ALA A 46 8.91 -7.23 6.63
C ALA A 46 7.70 -7.95 7.26
N ALA A 47 6.51 -7.35 7.21
CA ALA A 47 5.28 -7.95 7.69
C ALA A 47 4.91 -9.21 6.90
N ALA A 48 5.01 -9.16 5.58
CA ALA A 48 4.80 -10.30 4.69
C ALA A 48 5.80 -11.45 4.94
N LYS A 49 6.94 -11.17 5.58
CA LYS A 49 7.95 -12.16 6.01
C LYS A 49 7.77 -12.62 7.47
N GLY A 50 6.63 -12.32 8.09
CA GLY A 50 6.32 -12.81 9.44
C GLY A 50 6.52 -11.79 10.57
N ARG A 51 7.01 -10.57 10.31
CA ARG A 51 7.16 -9.55 11.37
C ARG A 51 5.83 -8.82 11.62
N THR A 52 5.70 -8.18 12.77
CA THR A 52 4.67 -7.16 12.97
C THR A 52 5.34 -5.80 12.86
N ALA A 53 4.75 -4.86 12.11
CA ALA A 53 5.19 -3.48 12.02
C ALA A 53 4.07 -2.55 12.50
N VAL A 54 4.45 -1.45 13.13
CA VAL A 54 3.53 -0.45 13.67
C VAL A 54 3.99 0.94 13.28
N PHE A 55 3.02 1.81 13.03
CA PHE A 55 3.22 3.21 12.71
C PHE A 55 2.30 4.06 13.58
N ASP A 56 2.78 5.24 13.95
CA ASP A 56 1.98 6.33 14.50
C ASP A 56 2.32 7.63 13.75
N ARG A 57 1.66 8.73 14.14
CA ARG A 57 1.86 10.05 13.55
C ARG A 57 3.32 10.55 13.62
N LYS A 58 4.09 10.13 14.63
CA LYS A 58 5.50 10.52 14.84
C LYS A 58 6.48 9.59 14.13
N THR A 59 6.09 8.35 13.87
CA THR A 59 6.94 7.30 13.29
C THR A 59 6.36 6.70 12.00
N CYS A 60 5.78 7.53 11.12
CA CYS A 60 5.25 7.11 9.82
C CYS A 60 6.33 6.98 8.72
N GLY A 61 7.61 7.22 9.06
CA GLY A 61 8.78 6.98 8.22
C GLY A 61 9.09 8.10 7.23
N CYS A 62 8.10 8.61 6.50
CA CYS A 62 8.26 9.78 5.64
C CYS A 62 6.94 10.54 5.49
N ILE A 63 6.99 11.75 4.91
CA ILE A 63 5.80 12.60 4.74
C ILE A 63 4.72 11.85 3.93
N GLY A 64 5.08 11.22 2.81
CA GLY A 64 4.14 10.38 2.05
C GLY A 64 3.67 9.15 2.81
N GLY A 65 4.46 8.63 3.75
CA GLY A 65 4.07 7.56 4.66
C GLY A 65 2.91 7.99 5.57
N GLY A 66 2.96 9.20 6.14
CA GLY A 66 1.87 9.75 6.94
C GLY A 66 0.54 9.85 6.17
N ALA A 67 0.57 10.43 4.97
CA ALA A 67 -0.59 10.50 4.09
C ALA A 67 -1.11 9.10 3.70
N GLY A 68 -0.19 8.21 3.28
CA GLY A 68 -0.53 6.86 2.86
C GLY A 68 -1.02 5.93 3.97
N LEU A 69 -0.69 6.23 5.23
CA LEU A 69 -1.14 5.51 6.41
C LEU A 69 -2.38 6.14 7.06
N CYS A 70 -3.04 7.09 6.39
CA CYS A 70 -4.27 7.72 6.88
C CYS A 70 -4.09 8.57 8.15
N PHE A 71 -2.93 9.22 8.31
CA PHE A 71 -2.63 10.16 9.40
C PHE A 71 -2.80 11.63 8.99
N GLY A 72 -3.74 11.91 8.10
CA GLY A 72 -4.06 13.24 7.57
C GLY A 72 -3.31 13.61 6.30
N ASN A 73 -3.58 14.81 5.78
CA ASN A 73 -2.87 15.37 4.62
C ASN A 73 -1.50 15.94 5.06
N THR A 74 -0.52 15.06 5.25
CA THR A 74 0.84 15.44 5.63
C THR A 74 1.59 16.17 4.52
N TYR A 75 1.12 16.13 3.27
CA TYR A 75 1.74 16.85 2.16
C TYR A 75 1.62 18.37 2.28
N VAL A 76 0.70 18.89 3.09
CA VAL A 76 0.64 20.33 3.44
C VAL A 76 1.96 20.80 4.06
N GLY A 77 2.66 19.91 4.78
CA GLY A 77 3.98 20.18 5.36
C GLY A 77 5.17 19.78 4.49
N PHE A 78 4.98 19.44 3.21
CA PHE A 78 6.07 18.97 2.36
C PHE A 78 7.05 20.12 2.04
N PRO A 79 8.36 19.98 2.36
CA PRO A 79 9.35 21.02 2.09
C PRO A 79 9.36 21.45 0.62
N GLY A 80 9.20 22.75 0.36
CA GLY A 80 9.18 23.28 -1.00
C GLY A 80 7.93 22.94 -1.84
N GLY A 81 6.89 22.34 -1.24
CA GLY A 81 5.64 21.97 -1.91
C GLY A 81 5.71 20.61 -2.60
N ILE A 82 4.73 19.75 -2.33
CA ILE A 82 4.66 18.40 -2.93
C ILE A 82 4.51 18.49 -4.45
N GLU A 83 3.80 19.50 -4.94
CA GLU A 83 3.54 19.74 -6.34
C GLU A 83 4.82 20.03 -7.13
N TYR A 84 5.76 20.76 -6.51
CA TYR A 84 7.07 21.01 -7.09
C TYR A 84 7.95 19.76 -7.01
N PHE A 85 7.96 19.08 -5.86
CA PHE A 85 8.74 17.85 -5.69
C PHE A 85 8.37 16.76 -6.70
N LEU A 86 7.09 16.51 -6.94
CA LEU A 86 6.64 15.52 -7.92
C LEU A 86 6.85 15.95 -9.37
N SER A 87 7.19 17.22 -9.62
CA SER A 87 7.36 17.79 -10.96
C SER A 87 8.79 18.30 -11.20
N VAL A 88 8.99 19.63 -11.15
CA VAL A 88 10.19 20.32 -11.64
C VAL A 88 11.18 20.72 -10.54
N GLY A 89 10.87 20.40 -9.28
CA GLY A 89 11.60 20.86 -8.11
C GLY A 89 11.29 22.31 -7.75
N ASN A 90 11.78 22.75 -6.59
CA ASN A 90 11.61 24.11 -6.10
C ASN A 90 12.97 24.73 -5.79
N LYS A 91 13.59 25.33 -6.82
CA LYS A 91 14.92 25.94 -6.71
C LYS A 91 14.93 27.13 -5.75
N GLU A 92 13.89 27.98 -5.80
CA GLU A 92 13.76 29.14 -4.92
C GLU A 92 13.72 28.71 -3.44
N PHE A 93 12.93 27.69 -3.12
CA PHE A 93 12.94 27.08 -1.80
C PHE A 93 14.34 26.56 -1.45
N CYS A 94 14.99 25.82 -2.35
CA CYS A 94 16.33 25.27 -2.09
C CYS A 94 17.40 26.35 -1.85
N ASP A 95 17.25 27.54 -2.43
CA ASP A 95 18.18 28.67 -2.28
C ASP A 95 17.97 29.47 -0.98
N SER A 96 16.82 29.27 -0.29
CA SER A 96 16.55 29.83 1.04
C SER A 96 17.46 29.27 2.13
N GLU A 97 17.60 29.97 3.26
CA GLU A 97 18.41 29.49 4.40
C GLU A 97 17.94 28.13 4.93
N ILE A 98 16.62 27.94 5.02
CA ILE A 98 16.01 26.69 5.49
C ILE A 98 16.19 25.58 4.45
N GLY A 99 15.91 25.88 3.18
CA GLY A 99 15.98 24.90 2.09
C GLY A 99 17.39 24.36 1.85
N LYS A 100 18.44 25.18 2.00
CA LYS A 100 19.85 24.76 1.89
C LYS A 100 20.23 23.62 2.83
N ASN A 101 19.60 23.53 4.00
CA ASN A 101 19.85 22.44 4.93
C ASN A 101 19.01 21.19 4.59
N ILE A 102 17.77 21.36 4.17
CA ILE A 102 16.86 20.25 3.84
C ILE A 102 17.33 19.52 2.57
N VAL A 103 17.72 20.26 1.53
CA VAL A 103 18.14 19.69 0.24
C VAL A 103 19.38 18.79 0.35
N LYS A 104 20.21 18.95 1.39
CA LYS A 104 21.34 18.05 1.68
C LYS A 104 20.88 16.60 1.90
N ASN A 105 19.73 16.42 2.54
CA ASN A 105 19.14 15.11 2.81
C ASN A 105 18.08 14.70 1.78
N MET A 106 17.57 15.67 0.99
CA MET A 106 16.58 15.47 -0.06
C MET A 106 16.98 16.21 -1.35
N PRO A 107 18.04 15.76 -2.05
CA PRO A 107 18.57 16.47 -3.21
C PRO A 107 17.58 16.57 -4.38
N ALA A 108 16.62 15.64 -4.44
CA ALA A 108 15.52 15.66 -5.40
C ALA A 108 14.62 16.91 -5.27
N LEU A 109 14.62 17.63 -4.13
CA LEU A 109 13.87 18.89 -4.01
C LEU A 109 14.31 19.95 -5.03
N SER A 110 15.57 19.92 -5.47
CA SER A 110 16.09 20.93 -6.39
C SER A 110 15.64 20.74 -7.84
N HIS A 111 15.42 19.49 -8.28
CA HIS A 111 15.10 19.17 -9.69
C HIS A 111 13.75 18.46 -9.85
N GLY A 112 13.13 18.05 -8.74
CA GLY A 112 11.92 17.26 -8.70
C GLY A 112 12.14 15.81 -9.16
N GLU A 113 11.10 15.01 -9.04
CA GLU A 113 11.07 13.63 -9.54
C GLU A 113 10.68 13.54 -11.01
N ALA A 114 10.14 14.62 -11.59
CA ALA A 114 9.61 14.66 -12.95
C ALA A 114 8.56 13.58 -13.25
N TYR A 115 7.83 13.12 -12.23
CA TYR A 115 6.73 12.17 -12.41
C TYR A 115 5.46 12.85 -12.93
N LYS A 116 5.32 14.16 -12.67
CA LYS A 116 4.30 15.02 -13.22
C LYS A 116 4.93 16.11 -14.06
N LYS A 117 4.28 16.45 -15.17
CA LYS A 117 4.79 17.42 -16.15
C LYS A 117 4.98 18.82 -15.56
N SER A 118 4.09 19.23 -14.66
CA SER A 118 4.12 20.55 -14.05
C SER A 118 3.53 20.53 -12.63
N PRO A 119 3.79 21.57 -11.81
CA PRO A 119 3.21 21.69 -10.48
C PRO A 119 1.67 21.64 -10.50
N GLU A 120 1.01 22.18 -11.51
CA GLU A 120 -0.47 22.16 -11.59
C GLU A 120 -1.01 20.73 -11.69
N PHE A 121 -0.40 19.87 -12.52
CA PHE A 121 -0.77 18.46 -12.62
C PHE A 121 -0.44 17.67 -11.35
N ALA A 122 0.64 18.03 -10.66
CA ALA A 122 1.03 17.39 -9.40
C ALA A 122 0.09 17.81 -8.26
N LYS A 123 -0.27 19.09 -8.18
CA LYS A 123 -1.23 19.62 -7.22
C LYS A 123 -2.61 19.00 -7.42
N SER A 124 -3.10 18.93 -8.66
CA SER A 124 -4.37 18.29 -8.98
C SER A 124 -4.41 16.82 -8.53
N PHE A 125 -3.28 16.11 -8.63
CA PHE A 125 -3.19 14.77 -8.07
C PHE A 125 -3.24 14.76 -6.54
N ALA A 126 -2.44 15.59 -5.88
CA ALA A 126 -2.40 15.64 -4.42
C ALA A 126 -3.79 16.00 -3.85
N ASP A 127 -4.44 17.02 -4.41
CA ASP A 127 -5.79 17.45 -4.02
C ASP A 127 -6.86 16.36 -4.22
N ALA A 128 -6.66 15.43 -5.17
CA ALA A 128 -7.59 14.35 -5.48
C ALA A 128 -7.38 13.09 -4.62
N LEU A 129 -6.33 13.03 -3.79
CA LEU A 129 -6.12 11.88 -2.92
C LEU A 129 -7.17 11.84 -1.80
N PRO A 130 -7.69 10.65 -1.45
CA PRO A 130 -8.71 10.50 -0.42
C PRO A 130 -8.06 10.52 0.96
N TYR A 131 -7.64 11.68 1.45
CA TYR A 131 -7.00 11.80 2.76
C TYR A 131 -7.97 11.43 3.90
N TYR A 132 -7.46 10.69 4.86
CA TYR A 132 -8.13 10.39 6.13
C TYR A 132 -7.23 10.81 7.28
N ASP A 133 -7.82 11.25 8.38
CA ASP A 133 -7.16 11.37 9.68
C ASP A 133 -7.90 10.41 10.63
N ILE A 134 -7.40 9.18 10.72
CA ILE A 134 -8.07 8.12 11.50
C ILE A 134 -8.04 8.47 12.99
N PRO A 135 -9.09 8.14 13.76
CA PRO A 135 -9.11 8.44 15.19
C PRO A 135 -8.08 7.61 15.98
N ASN A 136 -7.67 6.46 15.43
CA ASN A 136 -6.78 5.54 16.11
C ASN A 136 -5.35 6.07 16.24
N GLU A 137 -4.66 5.64 17.29
CA GLU A 137 -3.26 5.99 17.52
C GLU A 137 -2.30 5.28 16.53
N TYR A 138 -2.58 4.01 16.20
CA TYR A 138 -1.68 3.15 15.46
C TYR A 138 -2.29 2.56 14.19
N VAL A 139 -1.43 2.43 13.18
CA VAL A 139 -1.63 1.53 12.04
C VAL A 139 -0.66 0.36 12.17
N VAL A 140 -1.19 -0.87 12.12
CA VAL A 140 -0.42 -2.09 12.32
C VAL A 140 -0.46 -2.95 11.07
N PHE A 141 0.71 -3.33 10.57
CA PHE A 141 0.87 -4.32 9.50
C PHE A 141 1.35 -5.63 10.12
N LYS A 142 0.59 -6.71 9.96
CA LYS A 142 0.98 -8.04 10.45
C LYS A 142 0.53 -9.16 9.50
N PRO A 143 1.21 -10.31 9.46
CA PRO A 143 0.74 -11.47 8.73
C PRO A 143 -0.70 -11.78 9.10
N LEU A 144 -1.52 -12.10 8.11
CA LEU A 144 -2.94 -12.40 8.28
C LEU A 144 -3.16 -13.58 9.25
N GLU A 145 -2.23 -14.54 9.29
CA GLU A 145 -2.25 -15.64 10.25
C GLU A 145 -2.10 -15.20 11.71
N LYS A 146 -1.51 -14.02 11.97
CA LYS A 146 -1.29 -13.45 13.31
C LYS A 146 -2.42 -12.53 13.81
N ILE A 147 -3.48 -12.35 13.02
CA ILE A 147 -4.67 -11.61 13.47
C ILE A 147 -5.33 -12.34 14.63
N LEU A 148 -5.54 -11.62 15.73
CA LEU A 148 -6.13 -12.12 16.96
C LEU A 148 -7.67 -12.14 16.88
N PRO A 149 -8.35 -12.97 17.69
CA PRO A 149 -9.80 -12.91 17.80
C PRO A 149 -10.28 -11.50 18.17
N GLY A 150 -11.24 -10.96 17.42
CA GLY A 150 -11.78 -9.62 17.62
C GLY A 150 -11.05 -8.51 16.84
N GLU A 151 -9.83 -8.75 16.34
CA GLU A 151 -9.19 -7.82 15.42
C GLU A 151 -9.86 -7.89 14.05
N LYS A 152 -10.27 -6.73 13.53
CA LYS A 152 -10.83 -6.58 12.19
C LYS A 152 -9.82 -5.84 11.31
N PRO A 153 -9.23 -6.50 10.31
CA PRO A 153 -8.45 -5.80 9.30
C PRO A 153 -9.32 -4.81 8.54
N GLU A 154 -8.71 -3.70 8.12
CA GLU A 154 -9.32 -2.77 7.17
C GLU A 154 -8.98 -3.17 5.73
N VAL A 155 -7.74 -3.64 5.52
CA VAL A 155 -7.20 -4.04 4.21
C VAL A 155 -6.37 -5.31 4.38
N VAL A 156 -6.45 -6.21 3.40
CA VAL A 156 -5.54 -7.36 3.24
C VAL A 156 -4.70 -7.13 1.99
N VAL A 157 -3.38 -7.22 2.12
CA VAL A 157 -2.42 -6.97 1.05
C VAL A 157 -1.66 -8.25 0.72
N PHE A 158 -1.68 -8.63 -0.55
CA PHE A 158 -0.87 -9.72 -1.11
C PHE A 158 0.35 -9.14 -1.81
N LEU A 159 1.55 -9.63 -1.50
CA LEU A 159 2.75 -9.39 -2.31
C LEU A 159 2.93 -10.56 -3.25
N ALA A 160 2.66 -10.35 -4.55
CA ALA A 160 2.42 -11.43 -5.50
C ALA A 160 3.16 -11.20 -6.83
N ALA A 161 3.55 -12.31 -7.46
CA ALA A 161 4.11 -12.36 -8.81
C ALA A 161 3.02 -12.20 -9.89
N PRO A 162 3.34 -11.96 -11.17
CA PRO A 162 2.34 -11.63 -12.18
C PRO A 162 1.26 -12.71 -12.40
N ASP A 163 1.62 -13.99 -12.33
CA ASP A 163 0.65 -15.09 -12.44
C ASP A 163 -0.33 -15.10 -11.25
N GLN A 164 0.16 -14.82 -10.05
CA GLN A 164 -0.65 -14.72 -8.83
C GLN A 164 -1.55 -13.48 -8.85
N ILE A 165 -1.04 -12.34 -9.33
CA ILE A 165 -1.84 -11.13 -9.57
C ILE A 165 -2.96 -11.44 -10.56
N SER A 166 -2.68 -12.18 -11.64
CA SER A 166 -3.68 -12.58 -12.62
C SER A 166 -4.81 -13.39 -11.98
N ALA A 167 -4.48 -14.35 -11.12
CA ALA A 167 -5.49 -15.09 -10.35
C ALA A 167 -6.31 -14.18 -9.42
N LEU A 168 -5.67 -13.26 -8.71
CA LEU A 168 -6.36 -12.34 -7.81
C LEU A 168 -7.32 -11.42 -8.56
N VAL A 169 -6.96 -10.96 -9.77
CA VAL A 169 -7.82 -10.15 -10.64
C VAL A 169 -9.04 -10.95 -11.11
N VAL A 170 -8.85 -12.19 -11.55
CA VAL A 170 -9.98 -13.04 -11.97
C VAL A 170 -10.89 -13.33 -10.77
N LEU A 171 -10.33 -13.64 -9.60
CA LEU A 171 -11.11 -13.93 -8.40
C LEU A 171 -11.91 -12.70 -7.92
N ALA A 172 -11.33 -11.50 -8.00
CA ALA A 172 -12.01 -10.25 -7.66
C ALA A 172 -13.25 -9.96 -8.55
N ASN A 173 -13.31 -10.56 -9.74
CA ASN A 173 -14.43 -10.43 -10.67
C ASN A 173 -15.36 -11.65 -10.66
N TYR A 174 -14.97 -12.76 -10.03
CA TYR A 174 -15.70 -14.03 -10.13
C TYR A 174 -17.15 -13.94 -9.63
N GLY A 175 -17.36 -13.33 -8.47
CA GLY A 175 -18.68 -13.21 -7.83
C GLY A 175 -19.43 -11.93 -8.15
N ARG A 176 -18.98 -11.14 -9.13
CA ARG A 176 -19.45 -9.76 -9.35
C ARG A 176 -19.83 -9.49 -10.79
N HIS A 177 -20.73 -8.53 -10.98
CA HIS A 177 -21.10 -8.07 -12.32
C HIS A 177 -19.98 -7.22 -12.94
N GLY A 178 -19.88 -7.26 -14.27
CA GLY A 178 -18.91 -6.48 -15.04
C GLY A 178 -17.48 -7.01 -14.95
N GLY A 179 -16.50 -6.15 -15.21
CA GLY A 179 -15.07 -6.46 -15.19
C GLY A 179 -14.19 -5.38 -14.53
N ASP A 180 -14.80 -4.34 -13.98
CA ASP A 180 -14.13 -3.16 -13.41
C ASP A 180 -14.05 -3.24 -11.87
N ASN A 181 -13.78 -4.44 -11.35
CA ASN A 181 -13.66 -4.69 -9.91
C ASN A 181 -12.22 -4.56 -9.39
N VAL A 182 -11.28 -4.12 -10.24
CA VAL A 182 -9.87 -3.90 -9.91
C VAL A 182 -9.34 -2.64 -10.57
N ILE A 183 -8.58 -1.83 -9.83
CA ILE A 183 -7.94 -0.60 -10.34
C ILE A 183 -6.42 -0.63 -10.19
N VAL A 184 -5.74 0.17 -11.02
CA VAL A 184 -4.30 0.44 -10.94
C VAL A 184 -4.09 1.96 -10.75
N PRO A 185 -4.23 2.49 -9.53
CA PRO A 185 -4.10 3.92 -9.30
C PRO A 185 -2.64 4.37 -9.42
N TRP A 186 -2.44 5.57 -9.94
CA TRP A 186 -1.14 6.24 -9.83
C TRP A 186 -1.01 6.88 -8.44
N GLY A 187 0.12 6.66 -7.77
CA GLY A 187 0.40 7.23 -6.46
C GLY A 187 1.59 6.56 -5.77
N ALA A 188 1.91 7.00 -4.55
CA ALA A 188 2.99 6.41 -3.77
C ALA A 188 2.67 4.97 -3.37
N GLY A 189 3.70 4.16 -3.11
CA GLY A 189 3.54 2.77 -2.69
C GLY A 189 2.61 2.62 -1.48
N CYS A 190 2.79 3.48 -0.46
CA CYS A 190 1.92 3.55 0.72
C CYS A 190 0.44 3.88 0.39
N HIS A 191 0.17 4.67 -0.65
CA HIS A 191 -1.20 4.96 -1.09
C HIS A 191 -1.88 3.68 -1.60
N SER A 192 -1.19 2.92 -2.45
CA SER A 192 -1.73 1.71 -3.09
C SER A 192 -1.90 0.52 -2.15
N VAL A 193 -1.26 0.54 -0.98
CA VAL A 193 -1.31 -0.56 0.00
C VAL A 193 -2.27 -0.29 1.16
N CYS A 194 -2.50 0.98 1.51
CA CYS A 194 -3.33 1.36 2.66
C CYS A 194 -4.40 2.40 2.29
N LEU A 195 -4.02 3.65 1.98
CA LEU A 195 -4.96 4.76 1.79
C LEU A 195 -6.08 4.48 0.76
N ILE A 196 -5.71 4.10 -0.46
CA ILE A 196 -6.66 3.89 -1.56
C ILE A 196 -7.53 2.65 -1.33
N PRO A 197 -7.01 1.46 -0.98
CA PRO A 197 -7.88 0.33 -0.65
C PRO A 197 -8.74 0.60 0.59
N PHE A 198 -8.27 1.32 1.60
CA PHE A 198 -9.13 1.74 2.71
C PHE A 198 -10.30 2.60 2.22
N ASN A 199 -10.04 3.57 1.34
CA ASN A 199 -11.09 4.38 0.72
C ASN A 199 -12.09 3.54 -0.09
N GLU A 200 -11.62 2.58 -0.89
CA GLU A 200 -12.49 1.65 -1.63
C GLU A 200 -13.39 0.85 -0.66
N GLY A 201 -12.89 0.51 0.53
CA GLY A 201 -13.66 -0.15 1.59
C GLY A 201 -14.89 0.60 2.06
N ASN A 202 -14.96 1.93 1.83
CA ASN A 202 -16.10 2.77 2.20
C ASN A 202 -17.17 2.88 1.10
N SER A 203 -16.94 2.37 -0.11
CA SER A 203 -17.95 2.35 -1.19
C SER A 203 -18.82 1.10 -1.14
N ASP A 204 -20.03 1.13 -1.67
CA ASP A 204 -20.90 -0.07 -1.72
C ASP A 204 -20.32 -1.18 -2.61
N ASN A 205 -19.58 -0.81 -3.66
CA ASN A 205 -18.89 -1.73 -4.56
C ASN A 205 -17.36 -1.48 -4.54
N PRO A 206 -16.65 -1.96 -3.50
CA PRO A 206 -15.21 -1.75 -3.35
C PRO A 206 -14.43 -2.41 -4.49
N ARG A 207 -13.33 -1.83 -4.96
CA ARG A 207 -12.45 -2.49 -5.93
C ARG A 207 -11.14 -2.96 -5.28
N GLY A 208 -10.57 -4.02 -5.83
CA GLY A 208 -9.20 -4.42 -5.53
C GLY A 208 -8.19 -3.42 -6.13
N VAL A 209 -7.03 -3.28 -5.51
CA VAL A 209 -6.00 -2.32 -5.92
C VAL A 209 -4.71 -3.04 -6.28
N ILE A 210 -4.32 -2.99 -7.55
CA ILE A 210 -2.96 -3.36 -7.95
C ILE A 210 -2.05 -2.17 -7.66
N GLY A 211 -1.03 -2.40 -6.85
CA GLY A 211 -0.12 -1.38 -6.36
C GLY A 211 1.34 -1.72 -6.56
N LEU A 212 2.19 -0.94 -5.87
CA LEU A 212 3.65 -0.98 -6.03
C LEU A 212 4.09 -0.76 -7.48
N THR A 213 3.38 0.10 -8.21
CA THR A 213 3.78 0.68 -9.51
C THR A 213 4.60 1.97 -9.33
N ASP A 214 4.63 2.52 -8.11
CA ASP A 214 5.48 3.64 -7.70
C ASP A 214 6.98 3.32 -7.91
N ILE A 215 7.59 3.99 -8.89
CA ILE A 215 9.00 3.81 -9.28
C ILE A 215 9.94 4.08 -8.10
N SER A 216 9.62 5.05 -7.23
CA SER A 216 10.42 5.37 -6.04
C SER A 216 10.38 4.25 -4.99
N ALA A 217 9.27 3.50 -4.91
CA ALA A 217 9.10 2.38 -3.99
C ALA A 217 9.47 1.00 -4.58
N ARG A 218 9.59 0.84 -5.91
CA ARG A 218 9.90 -0.44 -6.57
C ARG A 218 11.11 -1.16 -6.00
N LYS A 219 12.15 -0.40 -5.61
CA LYS A 219 13.38 -0.93 -5.01
C LYS A 219 13.22 -1.63 -3.66
N GLN A 220 12.06 -1.49 -3.01
CA GLN A 220 11.79 -2.10 -1.70
C GLN A 220 11.34 -3.55 -1.82
N VAL A 221 10.85 -3.97 -2.99
CA VAL A 221 10.40 -5.32 -3.29
C VAL A 221 11.16 -5.88 -4.49
N GLU A 222 11.01 -7.18 -4.74
CA GLU A 222 11.64 -7.88 -5.84
C GLU A 222 11.04 -7.41 -7.18
N LYS A 223 11.86 -7.48 -8.24
CA LYS A 223 11.55 -6.91 -9.57
C LYS A 223 10.20 -7.37 -10.13
N ASP A 224 9.80 -8.60 -9.80
CA ASP A 224 8.63 -9.32 -10.27
C ASP A 224 7.46 -9.31 -9.27
N ILE A 225 7.60 -8.62 -8.14
CA ILE A 225 6.56 -8.57 -7.10
C ILE A 225 5.82 -7.22 -7.15
N LEU A 226 4.49 -7.30 -7.23
CA LEU A 226 3.55 -6.18 -7.04
C LEU A 226 2.72 -6.41 -5.79
N SER A 227 1.90 -5.42 -5.41
CA SER A 227 0.86 -5.62 -4.41
C SER A 227 -0.51 -5.81 -5.05
N PHE A 228 -1.34 -6.61 -4.41
CA PHE A 228 -2.78 -6.63 -4.60
C PHE A 228 -3.43 -6.36 -3.25
N SER A 229 -4.05 -5.19 -3.09
CA SER A 229 -4.63 -4.75 -1.82
C SER A 229 -6.14 -4.80 -1.92
N VAL A 230 -6.79 -5.42 -0.93
CA VAL A 230 -8.22 -5.70 -0.95
C VAL A 230 -8.86 -5.17 0.32
N PRO A 231 -9.93 -4.37 0.23
CA PRO A 231 -10.70 -3.98 1.41
C PRO A 231 -11.26 -5.23 2.10
N TYR A 232 -11.23 -5.29 3.43
CA TYR A 232 -11.48 -6.54 4.16
C TYR A 232 -12.83 -7.19 3.84
N LYS A 233 -13.89 -6.39 3.63
CA LYS A 233 -15.21 -6.90 3.23
C LYS A 233 -15.19 -7.64 1.88
N MET A 234 -14.43 -7.12 0.90
CA MET A 234 -14.25 -7.76 -0.41
C MET A 234 -13.35 -8.99 -0.30
N PHE A 235 -12.34 -8.94 0.56
CA PHE A 235 -11.48 -10.10 0.81
C PHE A 235 -12.30 -11.30 1.34
N LEU A 236 -13.25 -11.08 2.26
CA LEU A 236 -14.13 -12.14 2.77
C LEU A 236 -14.99 -12.76 1.66
N GLU A 237 -15.54 -11.94 0.76
CA GLU A 237 -16.28 -12.41 -0.42
C GLU A 237 -15.39 -13.22 -1.38
N MET A 238 -14.17 -12.73 -1.65
CA MET A 238 -13.20 -13.46 -2.47
C MET A 238 -12.82 -14.81 -1.82
N GLU A 239 -12.63 -14.84 -0.50
CA GLU A 239 -12.32 -16.07 0.25
C GLU A 239 -13.47 -17.09 0.19
N SER A 240 -14.74 -16.67 0.24
CA SER A 240 -15.88 -17.59 0.13
C SER A 240 -15.99 -18.23 -1.25
N ASN A 241 -15.48 -17.57 -2.29
CA ASN A 241 -15.58 -18.05 -3.67
C ASN A 241 -14.48 -19.06 -4.06
N VAL A 242 -13.44 -19.24 -3.25
CA VAL A 242 -12.22 -19.97 -3.66
C VAL A 242 -12.52 -21.38 -4.16
N GLU A 243 -13.30 -22.16 -3.42
CA GLU A 243 -13.51 -23.60 -3.68
C GLU A 243 -14.31 -23.86 -4.97
N GLU A 244 -15.28 -23.00 -5.28
CA GLU A 244 -16.13 -23.11 -6.46
C GLU A 244 -15.54 -22.44 -7.71
N SER A 245 -14.55 -21.55 -7.53
CA SER A 245 -14.02 -20.72 -8.60
C SER A 245 -13.10 -21.45 -9.59
N PHE A 246 -12.60 -20.67 -10.57
CA PHE A 246 -11.60 -21.11 -11.54
C PHE A 246 -10.29 -21.64 -10.90
N LEU A 247 -10.04 -21.37 -9.61
CA LEU A 247 -8.84 -21.81 -8.88
C LEU A 247 -8.72 -23.33 -8.73
N THR A 248 -9.78 -24.08 -9.02
CA THR A 248 -9.78 -25.55 -9.07
C THR A 248 -9.80 -26.10 -10.51
N ARG A 249 -9.72 -25.22 -11.52
CA ARG A 249 -9.90 -25.56 -12.94
C ARG A 249 -8.58 -25.62 -13.70
N GLU A 250 -8.61 -26.35 -14.82
CA GLU A 250 -7.43 -26.75 -15.59
C GLU A 250 -6.48 -25.60 -15.95
N GLU A 251 -7.01 -24.48 -16.45
CA GLU A 251 -6.18 -23.35 -16.89
C GLU A 251 -5.39 -22.71 -15.76
N TRP A 252 -6.01 -22.52 -14.59
CA TRP A 252 -5.28 -22.04 -13.41
C TRP A 252 -4.28 -23.08 -12.92
N LEU A 253 -4.65 -24.35 -12.86
CA LEU A 253 -3.76 -25.40 -12.37
C LEU A 253 -2.47 -25.48 -13.19
N LYS A 254 -2.54 -25.35 -14.52
CA LYS A 254 -1.35 -25.26 -15.39
C LYS A 254 -0.45 -24.06 -15.04
N ILE A 255 -1.05 -22.89 -14.77
CA ILE A 255 -0.30 -21.69 -14.39
C ILE A 255 0.28 -21.83 -12.98
N LYS A 256 -0.47 -22.39 -12.04
CA LYS A 256 -0.05 -22.60 -10.64
C LYS A 256 1.25 -23.40 -10.54
N GLU A 257 1.48 -24.36 -11.43
CA GLU A 257 2.74 -25.12 -11.51
C GLU A 257 3.97 -24.25 -11.76
N ARG A 258 3.83 -23.10 -12.43
CA ARG A 258 4.91 -22.14 -12.67
C ARG A 258 5.31 -21.37 -11.40
N ASN A 259 4.43 -21.37 -10.39
CA ASN A 259 4.64 -20.67 -9.11
C ASN A 259 5.24 -21.57 -8.02
N LYS A 260 5.60 -22.83 -8.33
CA LYS A 260 6.21 -23.77 -7.38
C LYS A 260 7.68 -23.45 -7.10
#